data_AF-A0A965HPZ4-F1
#
_entry.id   AF-A0A965HPZ4-F1
#
_cell.length_a   1.000
_cell.length_b   1.000
_cell.length_c   1.000
_cell.angle_alpha   90.00
_cell.angle_beta   90.00
_cell.angle_gamma   90.00
#
_symmetry.space_group_name_H-M   'P 1'
#
loop_
_entity.id
_entity.type
_entity.pdbx_description
1 polymer ?
#
loop_
_entity_poly.entity_id
_entity_poly.type
_entity_poly.pdbx_seq_one_letter_code
_entity_poly.pdbx_strand_id
1 'polypeptide(L)'
;MNFRRLGHGLLLSILGLACSEAQNHSDITRVPVVFSGGHETDPRDHGRPVVLIAGALGVSPEVFRDAFRRVHPANPEKGPAPAEAQANKAALLATLGKYGVTNERLDQVSDYYRYVASRNKLWPTQPAVAYAMVQGGKIVGYEIVNGGAGYSSNPDITVPGFPDHAVAQLAYGKSFENNGSIRSIISR
;
A
#
# COMPACT_ATOMS: atom_id res chain seq x y z
N MET A 1 81.03 -55.96 -12.68
CA MET A 1 80.80 -54.63 -12.07
C MET A 1 79.36 -54.22 -12.34
N ASN A 2 78.47 -54.34 -11.34
CA ASN A 2 77.65 -53.27 -10.71
C ASN A 2 76.99 -52.32 -11.74
N PHE A 3 75.67 -52.18 -11.91
CA PHE A 3 74.52 -52.03 -10.99
C PHE A 3 73.23 -52.52 -11.71
N ARG A 4 72.27 -53.26 -11.14
CA ARG A 4 71.21 -52.92 -10.14
C ARG A 4 70.33 -51.71 -10.49
N ARG A 5 69.11 -51.91 -11.03
CA ARG A 5 67.79 -51.84 -10.32
C ARG A 5 66.59 -51.53 -11.25
N LEU A 6 65.52 -52.30 -11.05
CA LEU A 6 64.11 -51.99 -11.33
C LEU A 6 63.63 -50.74 -10.56
N GLY A 7 62.65 -50.02 -11.11
CA GLY A 7 61.79 -49.05 -10.41
C GLY A 7 60.88 -48.33 -11.41
N HIS A 8 59.66 -48.81 -11.65
CA HIS A 8 58.39 -48.40 -11.03
C HIS A 8 57.91 -46.99 -11.42
N GLY A 9 56.65 -46.94 -11.88
CA GLY A 9 56.04 -45.83 -12.59
C GLY A 9 55.92 -44.51 -11.82
N LEU A 10 55.65 -43.45 -12.58
CA LEU A 10 55.06 -42.23 -12.06
C LEU A 10 54.00 -41.76 -13.06
N LEU A 11 52.75 -42.17 -12.81
CA LEU A 11 51.58 -41.52 -13.40
C LEU A 11 51.49 -40.13 -12.77
N LEU A 12 51.55 -39.09 -13.60
CA LEU A 12 51.26 -37.72 -13.20
C LEU A 12 49.73 -37.59 -12.99
N SER A 13 49.29 -37.72 -11.75
CA SER A 13 47.94 -37.33 -11.35
C SER A 13 47.88 -35.80 -11.26
N ILE A 14 47.29 -35.16 -12.27
CA ILE A 14 46.93 -33.74 -12.23
C ILE A 14 45.75 -33.61 -11.27
N LEU A 15 46.04 -33.29 -10.01
CA LEU A 15 45.05 -32.92 -9.01
C LEU A 15 44.48 -31.55 -9.42
N GLY A 16 43.29 -31.55 -10.01
CA GLY A 16 42.53 -30.33 -10.22
C GLY A 16 42.13 -29.75 -8.87
N LEU A 17 42.83 -28.70 -8.40
CA LEU A 17 42.25 -27.78 -7.45
C LEU A 17 41.14 -27.00 -8.16
N ALA A 18 39.93 -27.55 -8.15
CA ALA A 18 38.75 -26.72 -8.23
C ALA A 18 38.69 -25.92 -6.92
N CYS A 19 39.22 -24.69 -6.93
CA CYS A 19 38.77 -23.68 -5.98
C CYS A 19 37.27 -23.51 -6.22
N SER A 20 36.44 -24.18 -5.43
CA SER A 20 35.09 -23.71 -5.21
C SER A 20 35.23 -22.35 -4.52
N GLU A 21 35.12 -21.28 -5.31
CA GLU A 21 34.77 -19.97 -4.78
C GLU A 21 33.44 -20.14 -4.04
N ALA A 22 33.53 -20.26 -2.72
CA ALA A 22 32.40 -20.01 -1.86
C ALA A 22 32.02 -18.54 -2.07
N GLN A 23 31.13 -18.28 -3.03
CA GLN A 23 30.55 -16.97 -3.24
C GLN A 23 29.87 -16.56 -1.93
N ASN A 24 30.55 -15.71 -1.17
CA ASN A 24 30.04 -15.06 0.01
C ASN A 24 28.86 -14.20 -0.42
N HIS A 25 27.64 -14.76 -0.37
CA HIS A 25 26.41 -14.09 -0.78
C HIS A 25 26.01 -13.06 0.30
N SER A 26 26.82 -12.01 0.46
CA SER A 26 26.52 -10.87 1.31
C SER A 26 25.78 -9.74 0.58
N ASP A 27 25.70 -9.80 -0.75
CA ASP A 27 25.12 -8.71 -1.53
C ASP A 27 23.60 -8.75 -1.49
N ILE A 28 23.00 -7.61 -1.12
CA ILE A 28 21.56 -7.43 -1.09
C ILE A 28 21.10 -6.99 -2.48
N THR A 29 20.20 -7.75 -3.08
CA THR A 29 19.55 -7.43 -4.35
C THR A 29 18.20 -6.78 -4.10
N ARG A 30 17.85 -5.76 -4.90
CA ARG A 30 16.53 -5.11 -4.89
C ARG A 30 15.64 -5.74 -5.94
N VAL A 31 14.52 -6.32 -5.52
CA VAL A 31 13.49 -6.87 -6.41
C VAL A 31 12.25 -5.99 -6.34
N PRO A 32 11.73 -5.47 -7.46
CA PRO A 32 10.52 -4.64 -7.44
C PRO A 32 9.33 -5.38 -6.83
N VAL A 33 8.62 -4.71 -5.92
CA VAL A 33 7.36 -5.20 -5.37
C VAL A 33 6.23 -4.83 -6.32
N VAL A 34 5.31 -5.75 -6.54
CA VAL A 34 4.09 -5.53 -7.33
C VAL A 34 2.89 -5.41 -6.38
N PHE A 35 2.18 -4.30 -6.48
CA PHE A 35 0.94 -4.04 -5.75
C PHE A 35 -0.26 -4.17 -6.68
N SER A 36 -1.33 -4.82 -6.23
CA SER A 36 -2.62 -4.88 -6.93
C SER A 36 -3.79 -4.71 -5.97
N GLY A 37 -4.94 -4.21 -6.47
CA GLY A 37 -6.12 -3.95 -5.64
C GLY A 37 -5.91 -2.79 -4.65
N GLY A 38 -6.51 -2.89 -3.47
CA GLY A 38 -6.37 -1.92 -2.37
C GLY A 38 -7.31 -0.72 -2.44
N HIS A 39 -8.38 -0.84 -3.21
CA HIS A 39 -9.40 0.21 -3.40
C HIS A 39 -10.81 -0.28 -3.09
N GLU A 40 -10.92 -1.40 -2.39
CA GLU A 40 -12.18 -1.91 -1.90
C GLU A 40 -12.71 -0.98 -0.79
N THR A 41 -14.02 -0.80 -0.77
CA THR A 41 -14.69 0.03 0.25
C THR A 41 -15.49 -0.87 1.17
N ASP A 42 -15.75 -0.38 2.39
CA ASP A 42 -16.65 -1.07 3.30
C ASP A 42 -18.05 -1.15 2.65
N PRO A 43 -18.71 -2.31 2.64
CA PRO A 43 -20.04 -2.45 2.07
C PRO A 43 -21.07 -1.47 2.65
N ARG A 44 -20.89 -1.04 3.91
CA ARG A 44 -21.74 -0.05 4.59
C ARG A 44 -21.62 1.35 3.98
N ASP A 45 -20.53 1.62 3.28
CA ASP A 45 -20.22 2.92 2.71
C ASP A 45 -20.71 3.06 1.25
N HIS A 46 -21.38 2.04 0.72
CA HIS A 46 -22.02 2.03 -0.60
C HIS A 46 -21.08 2.50 -1.73
N GLY A 47 -19.83 2.03 -1.71
CA GLY A 47 -18.81 2.38 -2.71
C GLY A 47 -17.99 3.63 -2.39
N ARG A 48 -18.26 4.34 -1.28
CA ARG A 48 -17.51 5.54 -0.89
C ARG A 48 -16.27 5.17 -0.06
N PRO A 49 -15.12 5.83 -0.29
CA PRO A 49 -13.91 5.58 0.49
C PRO A 49 -13.94 6.32 1.83
N VAL A 50 -14.86 5.96 2.72
CA VAL A 50 -15.05 6.69 4.00
C VAL A 50 -13.78 6.71 4.84
N VAL A 51 -12.94 5.68 4.80
CA VAL A 51 -11.66 5.69 5.52
C VAL A 51 -10.73 6.81 5.04
N LEU A 52 -10.70 7.10 3.74
CA LEU A 52 -9.92 8.20 3.18
C LEU A 52 -10.55 9.55 3.54
N ILE A 53 -11.88 9.67 3.40
CA ILE A 53 -12.60 10.91 3.73
C ILE A 53 -12.41 11.26 5.21
N ALA A 54 -12.60 10.29 6.11
CA ALA A 54 -12.43 10.45 7.54
C ALA A 54 -10.97 10.81 7.89
N GLY A 55 -10.00 10.10 7.31
CA GLY A 55 -8.58 10.41 7.46
C GLY A 55 -8.24 11.84 7.04
N ALA A 56 -8.75 12.28 5.89
CA ALA A 56 -8.56 13.62 5.37
C ALA A 56 -9.21 14.71 6.25
N LEU A 57 -10.32 14.37 6.92
CA LEU A 57 -10.95 15.25 7.91
C LEU A 57 -10.27 15.18 9.29
N GLY A 58 -9.42 14.19 9.53
CA GLY A 58 -8.77 13.95 10.82
C GLY A 58 -9.70 13.37 11.88
N VAL A 59 -10.68 12.58 11.48
CA VAL A 59 -11.61 11.85 12.35
C VAL A 59 -11.55 10.36 12.06
N SER A 60 -12.08 9.52 12.96
CA SER A 60 -12.23 8.09 12.65
C SER A 60 -13.36 7.85 11.64
N PRO A 61 -13.32 6.74 10.89
CA PRO A 61 -14.42 6.34 10.01
C PRO A 61 -15.77 6.27 10.73
N GLU A 62 -15.80 5.81 11.98
CA GLU A 62 -16.99 5.67 12.80
C GLU A 62 -17.60 7.04 13.14
N VAL A 63 -16.77 8.01 13.54
CA VAL A 63 -17.21 9.39 13.78
C VAL A 63 -17.82 10.01 12.52
N PHE A 64 -17.19 9.76 11.37
CA PHE A 64 -17.71 10.24 10.09
C PHE A 64 -19.07 9.58 9.75
N ARG A 65 -19.18 8.25 9.87
CA ARG A 65 -20.44 7.53 9.63
C ARG A 65 -21.56 8.02 10.56
N ASP A 66 -21.26 8.26 11.83
CA ASP A 66 -22.22 8.80 12.78
C ASP A 66 -22.68 10.22 12.43
N ALA A 67 -21.80 11.07 11.91
CA ALA A 67 -22.19 12.37 11.38
C ALA A 67 -23.13 12.22 10.16
N PHE A 68 -22.82 11.28 9.26
CA PHE A 68 -23.58 11.03 8.04
C PHE A 68 -24.96 10.42 8.28
N ARG A 69 -25.21 9.74 9.40
CA ARG A 69 -26.55 9.25 9.77
C ARG A 69 -27.60 10.36 9.89
N ARG A 70 -27.17 11.61 10.05
CA ARG A 70 -28.03 12.80 10.17
C ARG A 70 -28.26 13.53 8.85
N VAL A 71 -27.59 13.09 7.78
CA VAL A 71 -27.73 13.63 6.43
C VAL A 71 -28.87 12.92 5.73
N HIS A 72 -29.72 13.68 5.05
CA HIS A 72 -30.74 13.15 4.15
C HIS A 72 -30.15 13.06 2.75
N PRO A 73 -29.93 11.85 2.19
CA PRO A 73 -29.36 11.72 0.87
C PRO A 73 -30.32 12.32 -0.15
N ALA A 74 -29.79 13.17 -1.02
CA ALA A 74 -30.57 13.70 -2.12
C ALA A 74 -31.03 12.60 -3.08
N ASN A 75 -32.09 12.89 -3.83
CA ASN A 75 -32.51 12.03 -4.92
C ASN A 75 -31.34 11.85 -5.92
N PRO A 76 -30.90 10.61 -6.21
CA PRO A 76 -29.76 10.34 -7.10
C PRO A 76 -29.91 10.93 -8.51
N GLU A 77 -31.14 11.09 -9.02
CA GLU A 77 -31.43 11.59 -10.37
C GLU A 77 -31.46 13.12 -10.45
N LYS A 78 -31.83 13.79 -9.35
CA LYS A 78 -32.02 15.25 -9.32
C LYS A 78 -30.89 15.99 -8.59
N GLY A 79 -30.09 15.28 -7.81
CA GLY A 79 -29.13 15.89 -6.87
C GLY A 79 -29.84 16.65 -5.74
N PRO A 80 -29.08 17.16 -4.75
CA PRO A 80 -29.66 17.91 -3.64
C PRO A 80 -30.19 19.26 -4.13
N ALA A 81 -31.39 19.64 -3.67
CA ALA A 81 -31.79 21.04 -3.76
C ALA A 81 -30.82 21.91 -2.94
N PRO A 82 -30.56 23.18 -3.29
CA PRO A 82 -29.60 24.02 -2.56
C PRO A 82 -29.85 24.10 -1.06
N ALA A 83 -31.12 24.19 -0.65
CA ALA A 83 -31.51 24.22 0.76
C ALA A 83 -31.23 22.88 1.48
N GLU A 84 -31.43 21.76 0.79
CA GLU A 84 -31.16 20.41 1.32
C GLU A 84 -29.65 20.17 1.46
N ALA A 85 -28.85 20.58 0.46
CA ALA A 85 -27.40 20.56 0.55
C ALA A 85 -26.90 21.36 1.77
N GLN A 86 -27.46 22.56 1.97
CA GLN A 86 -27.11 23.41 3.11
C GLN A 86 -27.50 22.79 4.45
N ALA A 87 -28.70 22.20 4.55
CA ALA A 87 -29.17 21.52 5.76
C ALA A 87 -28.29 20.30 6.11
N ASN A 88 -27.96 19.49 5.11
CA ASN A 88 -27.06 18.34 5.27
C ASN A 88 -25.68 18.77 5.73
N LYS A 89 -25.14 19.84 5.14
CA LYS A 89 -23.86 20.41 5.54
C LYS A 89 -23.88 20.89 7.00
N ALA A 90 -24.94 21.59 7.40
CA ALA A 90 -25.10 22.04 8.79
C ALA A 90 -25.14 20.85 9.76
N ALA A 91 -25.84 19.76 9.41
CA ALA A 91 -25.89 18.54 10.22
C ALA A 91 -24.51 17.87 10.37
N LEU A 92 -23.72 17.82 9.30
CA LEU A 92 -22.35 17.32 9.34
C LEU A 92 -21.46 18.18 10.24
N LEU A 93 -21.49 19.50 10.06
CA LEU A 93 -20.66 20.43 10.84
C LEU A 93 -21.03 20.47 12.33
N ALA A 94 -22.30 20.27 12.69
CA ALA A 94 -22.71 20.14 14.08
C ALA A 94 -22.00 18.99 14.83
N THR A 95 -21.57 17.97 14.09
CA THR A 95 -20.84 16.81 14.63
C THR A 95 -19.34 16.96 14.44
N LEU A 96 -18.91 17.17 13.20
CA LEU A 96 -17.51 17.18 12.80
C LEU A 96 -16.78 18.45 13.26
N GLY A 97 -17.49 19.57 13.46
CA GLY A 97 -16.90 20.80 13.99
C GLY A 97 -16.29 20.62 15.38
N LYS A 98 -16.79 19.68 16.18
CA LYS A 98 -16.22 19.31 17.49
C LYS A 98 -14.80 18.71 17.39
N TYR A 99 -14.44 18.22 16.21
CA TYR A 99 -13.13 17.67 15.88
C TYR A 99 -12.27 18.68 15.09
N GLY A 100 -12.70 19.94 14.98
CA GLY A 100 -12.00 20.99 14.26
C GLY A 100 -12.20 20.95 12.74
N VAL A 101 -13.20 20.23 12.24
CA VAL A 101 -13.55 20.24 10.81
C VAL A 101 -14.28 21.53 10.47
N THR A 102 -13.73 22.31 9.55
CA THR A 102 -14.38 23.51 9.02
C THR A 102 -15.28 23.19 7.84
N ASN A 103 -16.15 24.13 7.51
CA ASN A 103 -17.00 24.12 6.33
C ASN A 103 -16.16 23.97 5.04
N GLU A 104 -15.10 24.74 4.93
CA GLU A 104 -14.19 24.77 3.77
C GLU A 104 -13.45 23.43 3.67
N ARG A 105 -13.01 22.88 4.81
CA ARG A 105 -12.32 21.60 4.82
C ARG A 105 -13.24 20.46 4.41
N LEU A 106 -14.49 20.47 4.89
CA LEU A 106 -15.48 19.48 4.51
C LEU A 106 -15.75 19.50 3.01
N ASP A 107 -15.88 20.69 2.41
CA ASP A 107 -16.06 20.85 0.97
C ASP A 107 -14.86 20.31 0.21
N GLN A 108 -13.64 20.75 0.56
CA GLN A 108 -12.41 20.30 -0.09
C GLN A 108 -12.29 18.78 -0.12
N VAL A 109 -12.53 18.12 1.01
CA VAL A 109 -12.42 16.65 1.09
C VAL A 109 -13.54 15.96 0.32
N SER A 110 -14.78 16.44 0.44
CA SER A 110 -15.94 15.86 -0.26
C SER A 110 -15.80 15.96 -1.77
N ASP A 111 -15.21 17.06 -2.25
CA ASP A 111 -14.95 17.31 -3.66
C ASP A 111 -13.82 16.45 -4.19
N TYR A 112 -12.74 16.29 -3.41
CA TYR A 112 -11.59 15.47 -3.78
C TYR A 112 -11.95 13.99 -3.89
N TYR A 113 -12.69 13.43 -2.93
CA TYR A 113 -13.12 12.03 -2.92
C TYR A 113 -14.52 11.81 -3.50
N ARG A 114 -14.98 12.73 -4.36
CA ARG A 114 -16.32 12.64 -4.97
C ARG A 114 -16.43 11.40 -5.85
N TYR A 115 -16.96 10.32 -5.27
CA TYR A 115 -17.28 9.11 -6.00
C TYR A 115 -18.48 9.35 -6.91
N VAL A 116 -18.29 9.13 -8.22
CA VAL A 116 -19.36 9.18 -9.21
C VAL A 116 -19.58 7.78 -9.74
N ALA A 117 -20.50 7.06 -9.10
CA ALA A 117 -20.85 5.66 -9.41
C ALA A 117 -21.11 5.43 -10.91
N SER A 118 -21.78 6.38 -11.57
CA SER A 118 -22.13 6.29 -13.00
C SER A 118 -20.92 6.29 -13.94
N ARG A 119 -19.74 6.70 -13.48
CA ARG A 119 -18.52 6.77 -14.31
C ARG A 119 -17.54 5.63 -14.05
N ASN A 120 -17.82 4.77 -13.06
CA ASN A 120 -16.91 3.72 -12.59
C ASN A 120 -15.46 4.23 -12.39
N LYS A 121 -15.31 5.50 -12.01
CA LYS A 121 -14.00 6.13 -11.78
C LYS A 121 -13.70 6.08 -10.30
N LEU A 122 -12.52 5.55 -9.97
CA LEU A 122 -11.94 5.69 -8.65
C LEU A 122 -11.69 7.17 -8.32
N TRP A 123 -11.60 7.47 -7.03
CA TRP A 123 -11.03 8.73 -6.55
C TRP A 123 -9.56 8.87 -7.01
N PRO A 124 -8.93 10.05 -6.85
CA PRO A 124 -7.51 10.19 -7.16
C PRO A 124 -6.67 9.18 -6.37
N THR A 125 -5.83 8.43 -7.09
CA THR A 125 -4.91 7.46 -6.51
C THR A 125 -3.50 7.66 -7.06
N GLN A 126 -2.51 7.24 -6.28
CA GLN A 126 -1.12 7.16 -6.68
C GLN A 126 -0.57 5.78 -6.28
N PRO A 127 -0.03 4.98 -7.21
CA PRO A 127 0.51 3.68 -6.88
C PRO A 127 1.76 3.79 -6.00
N ALA A 128 1.92 2.85 -5.07
CA ALA A 128 3.13 2.69 -4.28
C ALA A 128 4.29 2.15 -5.11
N VAL A 129 5.52 2.48 -4.69
CA VAL A 129 6.78 1.99 -5.23
C VAL A 129 7.62 1.47 -4.08
N ALA A 130 7.96 0.18 -4.12
CA ALA A 130 8.79 -0.46 -3.12
C ALA A 130 9.66 -1.56 -3.73
N TYR A 131 10.72 -1.93 -3.01
CA TYR A 131 11.61 -3.03 -3.35
C TYR A 131 11.68 -4.01 -2.17
N ALA A 132 11.65 -5.30 -2.48
CA ALA A 132 12.05 -6.34 -1.55
C ALA A 132 13.58 -6.43 -1.56
N MET A 133 14.16 -6.44 -0.38
CA MET A 133 15.59 -6.63 -0.17
C MET A 133 15.85 -8.13 -0.06
N VAL A 134 16.59 -8.70 -1.00
CA VAL A 134 16.86 -10.14 -1.07
C VAL A 134 18.33 -10.41 -0.80
N GLN A 135 18.60 -11.30 0.16
CA GLN A 135 19.96 -11.75 0.48
C GLN A 135 19.96 -13.26 0.61
N GLY A 136 20.93 -13.92 -0.05
CA GLY A 136 21.02 -15.39 -0.02
C GLY A 136 19.75 -16.11 -0.47
N GLY A 137 19.03 -15.54 -1.44
CA GLY A 137 17.77 -16.10 -1.96
C GLY A 137 16.56 -15.95 -1.04
N LYS A 138 16.63 -15.12 0.01
CA LYS A 138 15.53 -14.85 0.94
C LYS A 138 15.25 -13.36 1.02
N ILE A 139 13.97 -13.01 1.15
CA ILE A 139 13.57 -11.64 1.48
C ILE A 139 13.98 -11.36 2.93
N VAL A 140 14.76 -10.29 3.13
CA VAL A 140 15.24 -9.85 4.45
C VAL A 140 14.62 -8.53 4.89
N GLY A 141 13.86 -7.87 4.01
CA GLY A 141 13.14 -6.65 4.32
C GLY A 141 12.54 -5.98 3.10
N TYR A 142 11.93 -4.81 3.33
CA TYR A 142 11.30 -4.00 2.30
C TYR A 142 11.77 -2.56 2.40
N GLU A 143 12.02 -1.95 1.25
CA GLU A 143 12.33 -0.54 1.10
C GLU A 143 11.18 0.13 0.36
N ILE A 144 10.44 1.01 1.02
CA ILE A 144 9.39 1.80 0.41
C ILE A 144 10.01 3.10 -0.12
N VAL A 145 10.00 3.29 -1.43
CA VAL A 145 10.46 4.52 -2.09
C VAL A 145 9.33 5.56 -2.12
N ASN A 146 8.10 5.10 -2.34
CA ASN A 146 6.89 5.91 -2.30
C ASN A 146 5.73 5.06 -1.78
N GLY A 147 5.04 5.49 -0.72
CA GLY A 147 3.91 4.76 -0.15
C GLY A 147 2.63 4.81 -1.00
N GLY A 148 2.61 5.64 -2.04
CA GLY A 148 1.41 5.92 -2.83
C GLY A 148 0.38 6.73 -2.06
N ALA A 149 -0.84 6.80 -2.59
CA ALA A 149 -1.97 7.45 -1.97
C ALA A 149 -3.29 6.87 -2.49
N GLY A 150 -4.34 6.97 -1.69
CA GLY A 150 -5.69 6.59 -2.07
C GLY A 150 -6.03 5.12 -1.86
N TYR A 151 -5.20 4.34 -1.16
CA TYR A 151 -5.57 2.97 -0.77
C TYR A 151 -6.65 3.00 0.31
N SER A 152 -7.85 2.51 0.01
CA SER A 152 -8.96 2.39 0.98
C SER A 152 -9.01 1.04 1.69
N SER A 153 -8.22 0.09 1.22
CA SER A 153 -8.06 -1.27 1.75
C SER A 153 -6.62 -1.73 1.48
N ASN A 154 -6.20 -2.80 2.16
CA ASN A 154 -4.88 -3.36 1.92
C ASN A 154 -4.77 -3.88 0.48
N PRO A 155 -3.73 -3.47 -0.29
CA PRO A 155 -3.43 -4.09 -1.57
C PRO A 155 -2.85 -5.49 -1.37
N ASP A 156 -2.98 -6.32 -2.40
CA ASP A 156 -2.19 -7.54 -2.54
C ASP A 156 -0.75 -7.18 -2.88
N ILE A 157 0.19 -7.88 -2.26
CA ILE A 157 1.63 -7.65 -2.41
C ILE A 157 2.27 -8.92 -2.93
N THR A 158 3.00 -8.81 -4.04
CA THR A 158 3.78 -9.92 -4.59
C THR A 158 5.20 -9.50 -4.92
N VAL A 159 6.14 -10.44 -4.76
CA VAL A 159 7.54 -10.27 -5.12
C VAL A 159 7.89 -11.36 -6.15
N PRO A 160 8.07 -11.01 -7.43
CA PRO A 160 8.31 -12.00 -8.47
C PRO A 160 9.50 -12.92 -8.16
N GLY A 161 9.28 -14.24 -8.23
CA GLY A 161 10.30 -15.25 -7.94
C GLY A 161 10.43 -15.63 -6.47
N PHE A 162 9.64 -15.03 -5.57
CA PHE A 162 9.67 -15.33 -4.14
C PHE A 162 8.26 -15.64 -3.62
N PRO A 163 8.05 -16.78 -2.95
CA PRO A 163 6.82 -17.00 -2.20
C PRO A 163 6.85 -16.11 -0.96
N ASP A 164 6.04 -15.05 -0.93
CA ASP A 164 5.83 -14.23 0.26
C ASP A 164 4.34 -13.90 0.42
N HIS A 165 3.93 -13.73 1.67
CA HIS A 165 2.60 -13.31 2.10
C HIS A 165 2.69 -11.97 2.82
N ALA A 166 3.40 -11.02 2.19
CA ALA A 166 3.61 -9.71 2.74
C ALA A 166 2.29 -8.92 2.89
N VAL A 167 2.19 -8.15 3.97
CA VAL A 167 1.01 -7.34 4.28
C VAL A 167 1.42 -5.88 4.47
N ALA A 168 0.70 -4.97 3.80
CA ALA A 168 0.85 -3.54 4.01
C ALA A 168 0.21 -3.10 5.34
N GLN A 169 0.81 -2.12 5.99
CA GLN A 169 0.11 -1.27 6.94
C GLN A 169 -0.14 0.09 6.29
N LEU A 170 -1.40 0.50 6.25
CA LEU A 170 -1.79 1.79 5.66
C LEU A 170 -1.78 2.92 6.69
N ALA A 171 -1.52 4.13 6.23
CA ALA A 171 -1.63 5.36 7.00
C ALA A 171 -2.67 6.29 6.40
N TYR A 172 -3.53 6.81 7.26
CA TYR A 172 -4.58 7.78 6.91
C TYR A 172 -4.32 9.10 7.61
N GLY A 173 -4.51 10.21 6.90
CA GLY A 173 -4.15 11.52 7.40
C GLY A 173 -4.76 12.66 6.58
N LYS A 174 -4.47 13.89 7.02
CA LYS A 174 -5.08 15.11 6.46
C LYS A 174 -4.52 15.54 5.10
N SER A 175 -3.32 15.10 4.72
CA SER A 175 -2.71 15.48 3.43
C SER A 175 -3.25 14.58 2.32
N PHE A 176 -3.75 15.16 1.22
CA PHE A 176 -4.28 14.36 0.11
C PHE A 176 -3.19 13.56 -0.60
N GLU A 177 -1.97 14.10 -0.59
CA GLU A 177 -0.80 13.57 -1.27
C GLU A 177 -0.34 12.23 -0.69
N ASN A 178 -0.67 11.93 0.57
CA ASN A 178 -0.23 10.70 1.26
C ASN A 178 -1.32 10.00 2.06
N ASN A 179 -2.58 10.43 1.95
CA ASN A 179 -3.68 9.78 2.66
C ASN A 179 -4.01 8.41 2.02
N GLY A 180 -4.07 7.37 2.84
CA GLY A 180 -4.16 5.99 2.37
C GLY A 180 -2.86 5.55 1.70
N SER A 181 -1.71 5.85 2.30
CA SER A 181 -0.38 5.42 1.83
C SER A 181 0.07 4.14 2.54
N ILE A 182 0.90 3.35 1.89
CA ILE A 182 1.61 2.23 2.52
C ILE A 182 2.72 2.78 3.40
N ARG A 183 2.58 2.59 4.73
CA ARG A 183 3.55 3.02 5.73
C ARG A 183 4.64 1.98 5.98
N SER A 184 4.28 0.70 5.96
CA SER A 184 5.22 -0.41 6.14
C SER A 184 4.72 -1.67 5.44
N ILE A 185 5.63 -2.58 5.14
CA ILE A 185 5.34 -3.90 4.59
C ILE A 185 5.95 -4.93 5.55
N ILE A 186 5.16 -5.94 5.90
CA ILE A 186 5.53 -6.97 6.88
C ILE A 186 5.37 -8.34 6.22
N SER A 187 6.46 -9.11 6.11
CA SER A 187 6.37 -10.53 5.71
C SER A 187 5.63 -11.33 6.78
N ARG A 188 4.82 -12.30 6.36
CA ARG A 188 4.12 -13.23 7.25
C ARG A 188 4.63 -14.65 7.11
#